data_AF-A0A0Q8RIB4-F1
#
_entry.id   AF-A0A0Q8RIB4-F1
#
_cell.length_a   1.000
_cell.length_b   1.000
_cell.length_c   1.000
_cell.angle_alpha   90.00
_cell.angle_beta   90.00
_cell.angle_gamma   90.00
#
_symmetry.space_group_name_H-M   'P 1'
#
loop_
_entity.id
_entity.type
_entity.pdbx_description
1 polymer ?
#
loop_
_entity_poly.entity_id
_entity_poly.type
_entity_poly.pdbx_seq_one_letter_code
_entity_poly.pdbx_strand_id
1 'polypeptide(L)' 'MKALSAVRRFIRDERGVTAIEYGLIASLIALAVGTAMTSVSSELTAVFNSVVSALTP' A
#
# COMPACT_ATOMS: atom_id res chain seq x y z
N MET A 1 29.42 18.88 -24.39
CA MET A 1 28.17 18.62 -25.14
C MET A 1 27.26 17.55 -24.52
N LYS A 2 27.77 16.48 -23.87
CA LYS A 2 26.94 15.40 -23.28
C LYS A 2 25.96 15.85 -22.18
N ALA A 3 26.36 16.81 -21.33
CA ALA A 3 25.54 17.29 -20.22
C ALA A 3 24.23 17.96 -20.69
N LEU A 4 24.30 18.77 -21.76
CA LEU A 4 23.13 19.45 -22.31
C LEU A 4 22.13 18.46 -22.92
N SER A 5 22.63 17.37 -23.53
CA SER A 5 21.82 16.28 -24.06
C SER A 5 21.14 15.48 -22.94
N ALA A 6 21.82 15.24 -21.82
CA ALA A 6 21.24 14.55 -20.65
C ALA A 6 20.10 15.36 -20.02
N VAL A 7 20.28 16.67 -19.83
CA VAL A 7 19.24 17.57 -19.29
C VAL A 7 18.02 17.63 -20.21
N ARG A 8 18.21 17.72 -21.54
CA ARG A 8 17.09 17.66 -22.50
C ARG A 8 16.34 16.33 -22.46
N ARG A 9 17.05 15.21 -22.21
CA ARG A 9 16.42 13.88 -22.12
C ARG A 9 15.62 13.70 -20.84
N PHE A 10 16.08 14.28 -19.73
CA PHE A 10 15.38 14.27 -18.45
C PHE A 10 14.10 15.10 -18.47
N ILE A 11 14.14 16.30 -19.06
CA ILE A 11 12.95 17.17 -19.20
C ILE A 11 11.85 16.51 -20.06
N ARG A 12 12.24 15.63 -20.98
CA ARG A 12 11.33 14.90 -21.88
C ARG A 12 10.95 13.51 -21.35
N ASP A 13 11.33 13.18 -20.12
CA ASP A 13 11.03 11.88 -19.51
C ASP A 13 9.67 11.93 -18.79
N GLU A 14 8.66 11.35 -19.40
CA GLU A 14 7.30 11.27 -18.85
C GLU A 14 7.14 10.13 -17.82
N ARG A 15 8.16 9.31 -17.61
CA ARG A 15 8.11 8.21 -16.64
C ARG A 15 7.87 8.72 -15.21
N GLY A 16 8.30 9.94 -14.90
CA GLY A 16 7.99 10.59 -13.62
C GLY A 16 6.49 10.84 -13.43
N VAL A 17 5.78 11.21 -14.50
CA VAL A 17 4.32 11.39 -14.48
C VAL A 17 3.61 10.05 -14.30
N THR A 18 4.06 9.00 -15.01
CA THR A 18 3.50 7.65 -14.83
C THR A 18 3.72 7.10 -13.41
N ALA A 19 4.84 7.44 -12.76
CA ALA A 19 5.09 7.03 -11.39
C ALA A 19 4.10 7.67 -10.38
N ILE A 20 3.60 8.87 -10.65
CA ILE A 20 2.60 9.54 -9.83
C ILE A 20 1.23 8.86 -9.99
N GLU A 21 0.87 8.45 -11.21
CA GLU A 21 -0.38 7.74 -11.47
C GLU A 21 -0.42 6.37 -10.76
N TYR A 22 0.64 5.57 -10.93
CA TYR A 22 0.76 4.29 -10.23
C TYR A 22 0.93 4.48 -8.71
N GLY A 23 1.60 5.55 -8.28
CA GLY A 23 1.73 5.90 -6.86
C GLY A 23 0.38 6.21 -6.22
N LEU A 24 -0.50 6.94 -6.91
CA LEU A 24 -1.84 7.23 -6.42
C LEU A 24 -2.68 5.95 -6.31
N ILE A 25 -2.69 5.11 -7.34
CA ILE A 25 -3.43 3.83 -7.32
C ILE A 25 -2.89 2.92 -6.21
N ALA A 26 -1.58 2.80 -6.07
CA ALA A 26 -0.95 2.00 -5.02
C ALA A 26 -1.34 2.51 -3.61
N SER A 27 -1.38 3.82 -3.40
CA SER A 27 -1.79 4.40 -2.12
C SER A 27 -3.26 4.12 -1.79
N LEU A 28 -4.15 4.15 -2.78
CA LEU A 28 -5.57 3.83 -2.60
C LEU A 28 -5.77 2.35 -2.27
N ILE A 29 -5.05 1.45 -2.94
CA ILE A 29 -5.08 0.02 -2.64
C ILE A 29 -4.54 -0.24 -1.22
N ALA A 30 -3.42 0.37 -0.86
CA ALA A 30 -2.82 0.24 0.46
C ALA A 30 -3.77 0.72 1.57
N LEU A 31 -4.46 1.84 1.35
CA LEU A 31 -5.46 2.35 2.28
C LEU A 31 -6.64 1.39 2.42
N ALA A 32 -7.20 0.91 1.30
CA ALA A 32 -8.32 -0.01 1.31
C ALA A 32 -7.97 -1.33 2.05
N VAL A 33 -6.82 -1.92 1.75
CA VAL A 33 -6.33 -3.12 2.43
C VAL A 33 -6.10 -2.84 3.91
N GLY A 34 -5.44 -1.73 4.25
CA GLY A 34 -5.21 -1.33 5.64
C GLY A 34 -6.51 -1.21 6.44
N THR A 35 -7.54 -0.60 5.86
CA THR A 35 -8.87 -0.50 6.49
C THR A 35 -9.59 -1.85 6.57
N ALA A 36 -9.43 -2.74 5.60
CA ALA A 36 -10.07 -4.06 5.65
C ALA A 36 -9.42 -4.94 6.74
N MET A 37 -8.11 -4.81 6.97
CA MET A 37 -7.38 -5.59 7.96
C MET A 37 -7.81 -5.30 9.41
N THR A 38 -8.39 -4.12 9.71
CA THR A 38 -8.89 -3.84 11.07
C THR A 38 -10.03 -4.77 11.46
N SER A 39 -10.98 -5.00 10.55
CA SER A 39 -12.10 -5.92 10.79
C SER A 39 -11.61 -7.37 10.91
N VAL A 40 -10.70 -7.78 10.02
CA VAL A 40 -10.10 -9.13 10.08
C VAL A 40 -9.38 -9.36 11.40
N SER A 41 -8.60 -8.39 11.88
CA SER A 41 -7.90 -8.48 13.17
C SER A 41 -8.88 -8.60 14.33
N SER A 42 -9.99 -7.86 14.29
CA SER A 42 -11.03 -7.92 15.33
C SER A 42 -11.67 -9.30 15.39
N GLU A 43 -12.13 -9.83 14.26
CA GLU A 43 -12.76 -11.15 14.19
C GLU A 43 -11.79 -12.27 14.59
N LEU A 44 -10.54 -12.19 14.13
CA LEU A 44 -9.52 -13.16 14.51
C LEU A 44 -9.26 -13.17 16.02
N THR A 45 -9.20 -11.99 16.63
CA THR A 45 -9.04 -11.85 18.09
C THR A 45 -10.25 -12.42 18.82
N ALA A 46 -11.47 -12.16 18.34
CA ALA A 46 -12.68 -12.71 18.91
C ALA A 46 -12.71 -14.25 18.86
N VAL A 47 -12.30 -14.84 17.73
CA VAL A 47 -12.18 -16.30 17.58
C VAL A 47 -11.19 -16.88 18.57
N PHE A 48 -9.98 -16.31 18.67
CA PHE A 48 -8.98 -16.81 19.63
C PHE A 48 -9.41 -16.64 21.09
N ASN A 49 -10.07 -15.53 21.43
CA ASN A 49 -10.61 -15.32 22.78
C ASN A 49 -11.71 -16.33 23.11
N SER A 50 -12.54 -16.69 22.14
CA SER A 50 -13.55 -17.76 22.30
C SER A 50 -12.90 -19.10 22.59
N VAL A 51 -11.83 -19.45 21.85
CA VAL A 51 -11.05 -20.67 22.08
C VAL A 51 -10.42 -20.66 23.48
N VAL A 52 -9.80 -19.55 23.89
CA VAL A 52 -9.21 -19.42 25.23
C VAL A 52 -10.28 -19.57 26.31
N SER A 53 -11.45 -18.94 26.13
CA SER A 53 -12.56 -19.03 27.09
C SER A 53 -13.08 -20.46 27.22
N ALA A 54 -13.14 -21.22 26.12
CA ALA A 54 -13.57 -22.61 26.14
C ALA A 54 -12.54 -23.57 26.79
N LEU A 55 -11.27 -23.17 26.83
CA LEU A 55 -10.18 -23.96 27.42
C LEU A 55 -9.85 -23.55 28.87
N THR A 56 -10.40 -22.43 29.33
CA THR A 56 -10.21 -21.97 30.72
C THR A 56 -11.34 -22.55 31.59
N PRO A 57 -11.03 -23.22 32.71
CA PRO A 57 -12.04 -23.83 33.59
C PRO A 57 -13.05 -22.83 34.17
#